data_AF-A0AB39HX39-F1
#
_entry.id   AF-A0AB39HX39-F1
#
_cell.length_a   1.000
_cell.length_b   1.000
_cell.length_c   1.000
_cell.angle_alpha   90.00
_cell.angle_beta   90.00
_cell.angle_gamma   90.00
#
_symmetry.space_group_name_H-M   'P 1'
#
loop_
_entity.id
_entity.type
_entity.pdbx_description
1 polymer ?
#
loop_
_entity_poly.entity_id
_entity_poly.type
_entity_poly.pdbx_seq_one_letter_code
_entity_poly.pdbx_strand_id
1 'polypeptide(L)'
;MTVPIYPRYRNRLTEQRSHELAVEENPRNAAATSSGGRKKRSLAVTSRLWQPGRTLWISFLGAPERSLKMAIFELASEWVDLSGANLELDLAEDDDSRAQIRVLTGPDAQFNESDIGTDALDHEDYTISLTVTPDHPYFKYVVLHEFGHALGCQHEHQHPDADIPWNEAVAVPHYMQSQDWTEEEVKAQVLGKYNPSGLVKTEYDRTSIMHYYIPPEFILGDWDMKPNVELSEKDLEFMRLAYPHD
;
A
#
# COMPACT_ATOMS: atom_id res chain seq x y z
N MET A 1 20.21 12.32 -11.61
CA MET A 1 19.48 12.35 -10.33
C MET A 1 18.22 11.56 -10.57
N THR A 2 18.14 10.34 -10.02
CA THR A 2 16.97 9.48 -10.11
C THR A 2 15.80 10.19 -9.44
N VAL A 3 14.67 10.28 -10.14
CA VAL A 3 13.43 10.86 -9.60
C VAL A 3 13.13 10.14 -8.28
N PRO A 4 12.98 10.85 -7.15
CA PRO A 4 12.56 10.20 -5.93
C PRO A 4 11.18 9.60 -6.15
N ILE A 5 11.06 8.32 -5.83
CA ILE A 5 9.83 7.57 -6.05
C ILE A 5 8.93 7.87 -4.86
N TYR A 6 7.81 8.53 -5.17
CA TYR A 6 6.87 9.00 -4.18
C TYR A 6 5.54 8.28 -4.38
N PRO A 7 5.31 7.14 -3.70
CA PRO A 7 4.01 6.51 -3.63
C PRO A 7 2.93 7.54 -3.29
N ARG A 8 1.87 7.58 -4.09
CA ARG A 8 0.71 8.45 -3.82
C ARG A 8 -0.39 7.63 -3.17
N TYR A 9 -0.96 8.15 -2.10
CA TYR A 9 -2.21 7.62 -1.56
C TYR A 9 -3.36 8.04 -2.47
N ARG A 10 -3.87 7.10 -3.26
CA ARG A 10 -4.92 7.33 -4.27
C ARG A 10 -6.31 7.29 -3.64
N ASN A 11 -6.73 8.36 -2.97
CA ASN A 11 -8.04 8.41 -2.31
C ASN A 11 -9.16 8.83 -3.27
N ARG A 12 -9.60 7.92 -4.14
CA ARG A 12 -10.72 8.18 -5.08
C ARG A 12 -12.09 8.06 -4.41
N LEU A 13 -12.17 7.45 -3.24
CA LEU A 13 -13.42 7.09 -2.57
C LEU A 13 -13.66 7.95 -1.34
N THR A 14 -14.94 8.14 -1.02
CA THR A 14 -15.32 8.60 0.32
C THR A 14 -15.05 7.47 1.32
N GLU A 15 -14.78 7.82 2.58
CA GLU A 15 -14.61 6.83 3.66
C GLU A 15 -15.81 5.88 3.76
N GLN A 16 -17.02 6.41 3.53
CA GLN A 16 -18.24 5.61 3.51
C GLN A 16 -18.23 4.56 2.40
N ARG A 17 -17.92 4.96 1.15
CA ARG A 17 -17.92 4.01 0.01
C ARG A 17 -16.84 2.95 0.18
N SER A 18 -15.65 3.35 0.63
CA SER A 18 -14.56 2.43 0.95
C SER A 18 -14.99 1.40 2.02
N HIS A 19 -15.66 1.85 3.09
CA HIS A 19 -16.17 0.95 4.12
C HIS A 19 -17.24 -0.02 3.59
N GLU A 20 -18.17 0.46 2.76
CA GLU A 20 -19.23 -0.37 2.18
C GLU A 20 -18.64 -1.51 1.32
N LEU A 21 -17.70 -1.20 0.43
CA LEU A 21 -17.00 -2.19 -0.40
C LEU A 21 -16.26 -3.22 0.44
N ALA A 22 -15.55 -2.76 1.47
CA ALA A 22 -14.78 -3.64 2.31
C ALA A 22 -15.65 -4.60 3.12
N VAL A 23 -16.80 -4.15 3.62
CA VAL A 23 -17.76 -5.00 4.34
C VAL A 23 -18.44 -5.99 3.40
N GLU A 24 -18.72 -5.59 2.16
CA GLU A 24 -19.29 -6.46 1.13
C GLU A 24 -18.31 -7.59 0.75
N GLU A 25 -17.03 -7.26 0.54
CA GLU A 25 -15.98 -8.25 0.24
C GLU A 25 -15.67 -9.14 1.45
N ASN A 26 -15.52 -8.55 2.63
CA ASN A 26 -15.14 -9.26 3.85
C ASN A 26 -15.93 -8.71 5.06
N PRO A 27 -16.98 -9.40 5.51
CA PRO A 27 -17.80 -8.96 6.64
C PRO A 27 -17.03 -8.75 7.95
N ARG A 28 -15.81 -9.31 8.10
CA ARG A 28 -14.93 -9.04 9.27
C ARG A 28 -14.52 -7.56 9.33
N ASN A 29 -14.52 -6.85 8.19
CA ASN A 29 -14.26 -5.41 8.11
C ASN A 29 -15.34 -4.56 8.82
N ALA A 30 -16.55 -5.09 9.05
CA ALA A 30 -17.63 -4.37 9.73
C ALA A 30 -17.37 -4.18 11.24
N ALA A 31 -16.54 -5.04 11.84
CA ALA A 31 -16.19 -4.94 13.26
C ALA A 31 -15.38 -3.66 13.60
N ALA A 32 -14.97 -2.91 12.58
CA ALA A 32 -14.23 -1.66 12.69
C ALA A 32 -15.00 -0.49 13.30
N THR A 33 -16.32 -0.44 13.16
CA THR A 33 -17.10 0.80 13.35
C THR A 33 -17.90 0.89 14.65
N SER A 34 -17.68 0.03 15.65
CA SER A 34 -18.47 0.09 16.89
C SER A 34 -17.99 1.16 17.91
N SER A 35 -18.35 2.41 17.65
CA SER A 35 -18.40 3.45 18.69
C SER A 35 -19.64 3.24 19.57
N GLY A 36 -19.49 2.54 20.70
CA GLY A 36 -20.45 2.56 21.81
C GLY A 36 -20.93 1.19 22.27
N GLY A 37 -20.41 0.74 23.43
CA GLY A 37 -21.02 -0.33 24.22
C GLY A 37 -20.18 -1.61 24.41
N ARG A 38 -19.46 -1.66 25.54
CA ARG A 38 -19.08 -2.88 26.31
C ARG A 38 -18.41 -4.05 25.56
N LYS A 39 -17.06 -4.01 25.53
CA LYS A 39 -16.05 -5.11 25.44
C LYS A 39 -16.45 -6.44 24.78
N LYS A 40 -15.91 -6.67 23.57
CA LYS A 40 -15.12 -7.88 23.24
C LYS A 40 -13.79 -7.41 22.64
N ARG A 41 -12.68 -7.98 23.10
CA ARG A 41 -11.33 -7.69 22.59
C ARG A 41 -11.17 -8.36 21.22
N SER A 42 -11.78 -7.78 20.19
CA SER A 42 -11.51 -8.16 18.81
C SER A 42 -10.16 -7.57 18.43
N LEU A 43 -9.13 -8.40 18.48
CA LEU A 43 -7.81 -8.10 17.92
C LEU A 43 -7.91 -8.25 16.41
N ALA A 44 -8.26 -7.17 15.74
CA ALA A 44 -8.01 -6.88 14.32
C ALA A 44 -9.09 -5.91 13.87
N VAL A 45 -8.65 -4.80 13.30
CA VAL A 45 -9.50 -3.96 12.49
C VAL A 45 -8.58 -3.37 11.43
N THR A 46 -8.85 -3.46 10.15
CA THR A 46 -8.63 -2.40 9.14
C THR A 46 -9.67 -2.67 8.07
N SER A 47 -10.37 -1.62 7.66
CA SER A 47 -11.65 -1.71 6.97
C SER A 47 -11.52 -1.79 5.44
N ARG A 48 -10.51 -2.48 4.90
CA ARG A 48 -10.26 -2.62 3.44
C ARG A 48 -9.56 -3.93 3.05
N LEU A 49 -9.57 -4.92 3.96
CA LEU A 49 -8.91 -6.20 3.70
C LEU A 49 -9.78 -7.09 2.81
N TRP A 50 -9.16 -7.78 1.87
CA TRP A 50 -9.75 -8.91 1.15
C TRP A 50 -10.27 -10.00 2.09
N GLN A 51 -11.16 -10.85 1.60
CA GLN A 51 -11.60 -12.03 2.36
C GLN A 51 -10.46 -13.06 2.46
N PRO A 52 -10.14 -13.61 3.65
CA PRO A 52 -9.22 -14.74 3.73
C PRO A 52 -9.71 -15.93 2.88
N GLY A 53 -8.80 -16.55 2.13
CA GLY A 53 -9.07 -17.60 1.14
C GLY A 53 -9.41 -17.06 -0.25
N ARG A 54 -9.34 -15.74 -0.46
CA ARG A 54 -9.59 -15.12 -1.77
C ARG A 54 -8.41 -15.33 -2.72
N THR A 55 -8.73 -15.69 -3.97
CA THR A 55 -7.82 -15.52 -5.11
C THR A 55 -7.98 -14.11 -5.67
N LEU A 56 -6.89 -13.34 -5.70
CA LEU A 56 -6.80 -12.03 -6.32
C LEU A 56 -6.15 -12.17 -7.68
N TRP A 57 -6.95 -11.92 -8.72
CA TRP A 57 -6.48 -11.97 -10.10
C TRP A 57 -5.76 -10.68 -10.46
N ILE A 58 -4.58 -10.81 -11.05
CA ILE A 58 -3.71 -9.74 -11.52
C ILE A 58 -3.76 -9.71 -13.05
N SER A 59 -4.23 -8.60 -13.61
CA SER A 59 -4.23 -8.32 -15.05
C SER A 59 -3.26 -7.18 -15.36
N PHE A 60 -2.57 -7.26 -16.50
CA PHE A 60 -1.70 -6.18 -16.97
C PHE A 60 -2.37 -5.45 -18.13
N LEU A 61 -2.44 -4.12 -18.02
CA LEU A 61 -3.09 -3.29 -19.03
C LEU A 61 -2.13 -2.97 -20.18
N GLY A 62 -2.63 -3.05 -21.41
CA GLY A 62 -1.86 -2.75 -22.63
C GLY A 62 -0.85 -3.84 -23.01
N ALA A 63 -0.99 -5.05 -22.46
CA ALA A 63 -0.17 -6.22 -22.76
C ALA A 63 1.36 -5.98 -22.76
N PRO A 64 1.95 -5.54 -21.62
CA PRO A 64 3.38 -5.31 -21.51
C PRO A 64 4.19 -6.60 -21.71
N GLU A 65 5.50 -6.45 -21.92
CA GLU A 65 6.39 -7.60 -22.15
C GLU A 65 6.28 -8.64 -21.05
N ARG A 66 6.26 -9.92 -21.45
CA ARG A 66 6.12 -11.05 -20.53
C ARG A 66 7.17 -11.04 -19.42
N SER A 67 8.41 -10.66 -19.73
CA SER A 67 9.51 -10.55 -18.76
C SER A 67 9.18 -9.58 -17.63
N LEU A 68 8.66 -8.39 -17.96
CA LEU A 68 8.22 -7.40 -16.99
C LEU A 68 7.05 -7.93 -16.14
N LYS A 69 6.05 -8.54 -16.78
CA LYS A 69 4.89 -9.13 -16.09
C LYS A 69 5.30 -10.17 -15.06
N MET A 70 6.21 -11.09 -15.42
CA MET A 70 6.69 -12.12 -14.50
C MET A 70 7.52 -11.52 -13.37
N ALA A 71 8.41 -10.57 -13.65
CA ALA A 71 9.20 -9.92 -12.61
C ALA A 71 8.33 -9.20 -11.57
N ILE A 72 7.26 -8.52 -12.00
CA ILE A 72 6.30 -7.88 -11.10
C ILE A 72 5.51 -8.94 -10.31
N PHE A 73 4.99 -9.96 -11.00
CA PHE A 73 4.17 -11.00 -10.37
C PHE A 73 4.96 -11.80 -9.33
N GLU A 74 6.20 -12.20 -9.64
CA GLU A 74 7.08 -12.93 -8.71
C GLU A 74 7.33 -12.13 -7.43
N LEU A 75 7.58 -10.83 -7.53
CA LEU A 75 7.73 -9.95 -6.37
C LEU A 75 6.42 -9.80 -5.60
N ALA A 76 5.29 -9.61 -6.28
CA ALA A 76 3.98 -9.53 -5.64
C ALA A 76 3.66 -10.81 -4.84
N SER A 77 3.98 -11.98 -5.40
CA SER A 77 3.80 -13.28 -4.76
C SER A 77 4.61 -13.46 -3.47
N GLU A 78 5.76 -12.76 -3.31
CA GLU A 78 6.56 -12.84 -2.08
C GLU A 78 5.73 -12.53 -0.82
N TRP A 79 4.77 -11.60 -0.90
CA TRP A 79 3.88 -11.26 0.22
C TRP A 79 3.10 -12.45 0.75
N VAL A 80 2.58 -13.29 -0.15
CA VAL A 80 1.77 -14.47 0.20
C VAL A 80 2.68 -15.66 0.51
N ASP A 81 3.67 -15.91 -0.35
CA ASP A 81 4.55 -17.08 -0.26
C ASP A 81 5.39 -17.09 1.03
N LEU A 82 5.92 -15.92 1.43
CA LEU A 82 6.78 -15.82 2.62
C LEU A 82 5.98 -15.71 3.91
N SER A 83 4.78 -15.12 3.87
CA SER A 83 3.94 -14.98 5.08
C SER A 83 3.13 -16.24 5.39
N GLY A 84 2.77 -17.03 4.37
CA GLY A 84 1.80 -18.12 4.49
C GLY A 84 0.37 -17.62 4.73
N ALA A 85 0.09 -16.36 4.42
CA ALA A 85 -1.23 -15.76 4.51
C ALA A 85 -2.28 -16.55 3.72
N ASN A 86 -3.51 -16.54 4.21
CA ASN A 86 -4.65 -17.18 3.54
C ASN A 86 -5.17 -16.26 2.43
N LEU A 87 -4.39 -16.12 1.36
CA LEU A 87 -4.73 -15.47 0.09
C LEU A 87 -4.03 -16.23 -1.03
N GLU A 88 -4.47 -16.01 -2.27
CA GLU A 88 -3.81 -16.50 -3.47
C GLU A 88 -3.70 -15.36 -4.48
N LEU A 89 -2.57 -15.27 -5.19
CA LEU A 89 -2.38 -14.36 -6.31
C LEU A 89 -2.23 -15.18 -7.59
N ASP A 90 -2.98 -14.82 -8.63
CA ASP A 90 -2.90 -15.50 -9.93
C ASP A 90 -3.02 -14.50 -11.10
N LEU A 91 -2.57 -14.91 -12.27
CA LEU A 91 -2.54 -14.10 -13.49
C LEU A 91 -3.81 -14.30 -14.32
N ALA A 92 -4.47 -13.19 -14.63
CA ALA A 92 -5.53 -13.16 -15.63
C ALA A 92 -4.95 -12.94 -17.04
N GLU A 93 -5.83 -12.98 -18.05
CA GLU A 93 -5.50 -12.46 -19.37
C GLU A 93 -5.23 -10.95 -19.29
N ASP A 94 -4.39 -10.44 -20.20
CA ASP A 94 -4.14 -9.00 -20.29
C ASP A 94 -5.46 -8.24 -20.56
N ASP A 95 -5.57 -7.04 -20.02
CA ASP A 95 -6.78 -6.19 -20.11
C ASP A 95 -8.08 -6.82 -19.55
N ASP A 96 -8.02 -7.89 -18.74
CA ASP A 96 -9.22 -8.44 -18.07
C ASP A 96 -9.75 -7.48 -16.98
N SER A 97 -10.89 -6.84 -17.25
CA SER A 97 -11.54 -5.90 -16.32
C SER A 97 -12.12 -6.58 -15.07
N ARG A 98 -12.24 -7.91 -15.05
CA ARG A 98 -12.72 -8.68 -13.88
C ARG A 98 -11.62 -8.94 -12.87
N ALA A 99 -10.36 -8.74 -13.24
CA ALA A 99 -9.22 -8.87 -12.34
C ALA A 99 -9.32 -7.83 -11.22
N GLN A 100 -9.05 -8.22 -9.97
CA GLN A 100 -9.11 -7.30 -8.83
C GLN A 100 -7.95 -6.31 -8.87
N ILE A 101 -6.77 -6.78 -9.28
CA ILE A 101 -5.57 -5.97 -9.40
C ILE A 101 -5.28 -5.77 -10.89
N ARG A 102 -5.24 -4.51 -11.34
CA ARG A 102 -5.01 -4.13 -12.73
C ARG A 102 -3.81 -3.21 -12.81
N VAL A 103 -2.71 -3.72 -13.36
CA VAL A 103 -1.39 -3.07 -13.33
C VAL A 103 -1.15 -2.32 -14.63
N LEU A 104 -1.03 -0.99 -14.53
CA LEU A 104 -0.55 -0.12 -15.60
C LEU A 104 0.97 0.05 -15.49
N THR A 105 1.68 -0.09 -16.61
CA THR A 105 3.13 0.09 -16.67
C THR A 105 3.54 0.90 -17.90
N GLY A 106 4.81 1.28 -17.97
CA GLY A 106 5.38 1.88 -19.18
C GLY A 106 5.02 3.37 -19.32
N PRO A 107 5.02 3.92 -20.56
CA PRO A 107 4.92 5.36 -20.79
C PRO A 107 3.58 5.98 -20.39
N ASP A 108 2.53 5.16 -20.26
CA ASP A 108 1.20 5.60 -19.83
C ASP A 108 1.09 5.71 -18.30
N ALA A 109 2.00 5.09 -17.55
CA ALA A 109 2.11 5.23 -16.11
C ALA A 109 2.84 6.54 -15.75
N GLN A 110 2.19 7.40 -14.98
CA GLN A 110 2.76 8.71 -14.58
C GLN A 110 3.33 8.70 -13.16
N PHE A 111 2.78 7.86 -12.28
CA PHE A 111 3.14 7.77 -10.86
C PHE A 111 3.24 6.31 -10.43
N ASN A 112 3.98 6.06 -9.34
CA ASN A 112 3.89 4.80 -8.62
C ASN A 112 2.79 4.98 -7.56
N GLU A 113 1.71 4.23 -7.71
CA GLU A 113 0.55 4.34 -6.82
C GLU A 113 -0.30 3.07 -6.89
N SER A 114 -1.02 2.82 -5.80
CA SER A 114 -1.97 1.73 -5.67
C SER A 114 -3.21 2.20 -4.92
N ASP A 115 -4.37 1.64 -5.28
CA ASP A 115 -5.51 1.63 -4.37
C ASP A 115 -5.21 0.73 -3.16
N ILE A 116 -5.97 0.91 -2.07
CA ILE A 116 -5.79 0.13 -0.85
C ILE A 116 -6.81 -0.98 -0.77
N GLY A 117 -6.33 -2.23 -0.88
CA GLY A 117 -7.15 -3.42 -0.73
C GLY A 117 -8.43 -3.35 -1.56
N THR A 118 -9.57 -3.49 -0.89
CA THR A 118 -10.89 -3.54 -1.53
C THR A 118 -11.34 -2.25 -2.22
N ASP A 119 -10.64 -1.13 -2.04
CA ASP A 119 -10.92 0.10 -2.80
C ASP A 119 -10.75 -0.12 -4.32
N ALA A 120 -9.92 -1.11 -4.71
CA ALA A 120 -9.73 -1.56 -6.08
C ALA A 120 -11.01 -2.07 -6.79
N LEU A 121 -12.07 -2.36 -6.02
CA LEU A 121 -13.34 -2.88 -6.52
C LEU A 121 -14.30 -1.79 -7.05
N ASP A 122 -14.00 -0.50 -6.88
CA ASP A 122 -14.95 0.56 -7.24
C ASP A 122 -14.92 0.99 -8.71
N HIS A 123 -13.90 0.58 -9.46
CA HIS A 123 -13.65 1.05 -10.82
C HIS A 123 -13.03 -0.07 -11.67
N GLU A 124 -12.98 0.15 -12.98
CA GLU A 124 -12.47 -0.83 -13.96
C GLU A 124 -11.14 -0.39 -14.61
N ASP A 125 -10.66 0.82 -14.33
CA ASP A 125 -9.34 1.29 -14.75
C ASP A 125 -8.23 0.68 -13.87
N TYR A 126 -6.98 1.11 -14.06
CA TYR A 126 -5.85 0.59 -13.28
C TYR A 126 -6.02 0.80 -11.77
N THR A 127 -5.62 -0.20 -11.00
CA THR A 127 -5.58 -0.16 -9.53
C THR A 127 -4.17 0.02 -9.00
N ILE A 128 -3.18 -0.37 -9.80
CA ILE A 128 -1.76 -0.14 -9.57
C ILE A 128 -1.18 0.52 -10.81
N SER A 129 -0.35 1.53 -10.62
CA SER A 129 0.50 2.11 -11.66
C SER A 129 1.96 2.02 -11.23
N LEU A 130 2.82 1.56 -12.13
CA LEU A 130 4.26 1.41 -11.90
C LEU A 130 5.05 2.07 -13.02
N THR A 131 5.90 3.03 -12.67
CA THR A 131 6.80 3.70 -13.62
C THR A 131 8.21 3.11 -13.62
N VAL A 132 8.52 2.26 -12.65
CA VAL A 132 9.82 1.60 -12.53
C VAL A 132 10.00 0.45 -13.51
N THR A 133 11.20 0.33 -14.05
CA THR A 133 11.64 -0.80 -14.89
C THR A 133 12.57 -1.73 -14.12
N PRO A 134 12.71 -3.02 -14.52
CA PRO A 134 13.50 -4.01 -13.78
C PRO A 134 14.99 -3.67 -13.59
N ASP A 135 15.56 -2.82 -14.43
CA ASP A 135 16.94 -2.33 -14.32
C ASP A 135 17.10 -1.20 -13.29
N HIS A 136 16.00 -0.65 -12.77
CA HIS A 136 16.03 0.40 -11.78
C HIS A 136 16.41 -0.15 -10.39
N PRO A 137 17.32 0.49 -9.63
CA PRO A 137 17.79 -0.03 -8.34
C PRO A 137 16.69 -0.15 -7.27
N TYR A 138 15.59 0.58 -7.44
CA TYR A 138 14.43 0.54 -6.54
C TYR A 138 13.24 -0.24 -7.11
N PHE A 139 13.40 -0.98 -8.21
CA PHE A 139 12.31 -1.77 -8.80
C PHE A 139 11.64 -2.68 -7.77
N LYS A 140 12.45 -3.47 -7.05
CA LYS A 140 11.94 -4.37 -6.01
C LYS A 140 11.17 -3.65 -4.90
N TYR A 141 11.75 -2.57 -4.36
CA TYR A 141 11.11 -1.76 -3.32
C TYR A 141 9.73 -1.28 -3.76
N VAL A 142 9.63 -0.67 -4.94
CA VAL A 142 8.39 -0.07 -5.41
C VAL A 142 7.33 -1.13 -5.69
N VAL A 143 7.68 -2.22 -6.37
CA VAL A 143 6.71 -3.29 -6.64
C VAL A 143 6.17 -3.86 -5.34
N LEU A 144 7.04 -4.20 -4.38
CA LEU A 144 6.58 -4.73 -3.09
C LEU A 144 5.73 -3.72 -2.32
N HIS A 145 6.10 -2.43 -2.34
CA HIS A 145 5.37 -1.37 -1.65
C HIS A 145 3.95 -1.18 -2.22
N GLU A 146 3.82 -1.03 -3.54
CA GLU A 146 2.52 -0.84 -4.18
C GLU A 146 1.63 -2.08 -4.04
N PHE A 147 2.20 -3.29 -4.11
CA PHE A 147 1.44 -4.51 -3.82
C PHE A 147 1.07 -4.65 -2.34
N GLY A 148 1.87 -4.10 -1.42
CA GLY A 148 1.50 -4.00 -0.02
C GLY A 148 0.22 -3.19 0.17
N HIS A 149 0.09 -2.05 -0.52
CA HIS A 149 -1.15 -1.27 -0.55
C HIS A 149 -2.32 -2.06 -1.16
N ALA A 150 -2.11 -2.72 -2.30
CA ALA A 150 -3.13 -3.58 -2.90
C ALA A 150 -3.58 -4.73 -1.98
N LEU A 151 -2.75 -5.13 -1.00
CA LEU A 151 -3.05 -6.10 0.05
C LEU A 151 -3.51 -5.45 1.37
N GLY A 152 -3.81 -4.15 1.37
CA GLY A 152 -4.41 -3.45 2.51
C GLY A 152 -3.42 -2.86 3.52
N CYS A 153 -2.11 -2.90 3.23
CA CYS A 153 -1.10 -2.23 4.07
C CYS A 153 -1.20 -0.71 3.96
N GLN A 154 -0.90 -0.01 5.05
CA GLN A 154 -0.77 1.44 5.09
C GLN A 154 0.69 1.84 5.24
N HIS A 155 0.98 3.12 5.00
CA HIS A 155 2.33 3.66 5.15
C HIS A 155 2.84 3.58 6.60
N GLU A 156 4.04 3.03 6.77
CA GLU A 156 4.64 2.84 8.09
C GLU A 156 5.17 4.15 8.70
N HIS A 157 5.55 5.12 7.86
CA HIS A 157 5.98 6.45 8.33
C HIS A 157 4.85 7.25 9.00
N GLN A 158 3.59 6.91 8.71
CA GLN A 158 2.40 7.51 9.33
C GLN A 158 1.98 6.77 10.60
N HIS A 159 2.76 5.77 11.04
CA HIS A 159 2.48 5.03 12.26
C HIS A 159 2.45 5.99 13.48
N PRO A 160 1.52 5.81 14.45
CA PRO A 160 1.37 6.67 15.62
C PRO A 160 2.67 6.87 16.41
N ASP A 161 3.49 5.83 16.47
CA ASP A 161 4.76 5.79 17.18
C ASP A 161 5.98 6.14 16.26
N ALA A 162 5.75 6.55 15.01
CA ALA A 162 6.80 7.04 14.11
C ALA A 162 7.16 8.49 14.46
N ASP A 163 8.21 8.69 15.24
CA ASP A 163 8.66 10.03 15.65
C ASP A 163 9.73 10.59 14.70
N ILE A 164 9.32 10.77 13.43
CA ILE A 164 10.18 11.30 12.37
C ILE A 164 10.39 12.82 12.61
N PRO A 165 11.64 13.29 12.72
CA PRO A 165 11.92 14.71 12.93
C PRO A 165 11.86 15.47 11.60
N TRP A 166 10.65 15.67 11.08
CA TRP A 166 10.44 16.31 9.77
C TRP A 166 11.02 17.74 9.70
N ASN A 167 11.77 18.00 8.63
CA ASN A 167 12.12 19.34 8.17
C ASN A 167 11.00 19.89 7.29
N GLU A 168 9.86 20.25 7.89
CA GLU A 168 8.66 20.68 7.17
C GLU A 168 8.92 21.87 6.21
N ALA A 169 9.85 22.76 6.57
CA ALA A 169 10.23 23.91 5.75
C ALA A 169 10.86 23.51 4.39
N VAL A 170 11.38 22.29 4.27
CA VAL A 170 11.92 21.73 3.02
C VAL A 170 10.94 20.73 2.41
N ALA A 171 10.37 19.84 3.23
CA ALA A 171 9.48 18.79 2.76
C ALA A 171 8.19 19.34 2.14
N VAL A 172 7.51 20.29 2.81
CA VAL A 172 6.22 20.81 2.36
C VAL A 172 6.30 21.47 0.98
N PRO A 173 7.18 22.45 0.73
CA PRO A 173 7.29 23.08 -0.58
C PRO A 173 7.68 22.08 -1.69
N HIS A 174 8.50 21.08 -1.36
CA HIS A 174 8.90 20.06 -2.33
C HIS A 174 7.70 19.22 -2.78
N TYR A 175 6.90 18.69 -1.85
CA TYR A 175 5.74 17.88 -2.20
C TYR A 175 4.66 18.71 -2.91
N MET A 176 4.43 19.96 -2.49
CA MET A 176 3.52 20.85 -3.22
C MET A 176 3.95 21.04 -4.69
N GLN A 177 5.23 21.29 -4.94
CA GLN A 177 5.73 21.51 -6.30
C GLN A 177 5.78 20.23 -7.15
N SER A 178 6.23 19.11 -6.56
CA SER A 178 6.44 17.86 -7.28
C SER A 178 5.16 17.05 -7.48
N GLN A 179 4.19 17.18 -6.58
CA GLN A 179 2.96 16.40 -6.61
C GLN A 179 1.72 17.19 -7.04
N ASP A 180 1.84 18.52 -7.15
CA ASP A 180 0.71 19.45 -7.34
C ASP A 180 -0.30 19.37 -6.18
N TRP A 181 0.21 19.19 -4.96
CA TRP A 181 -0.57 19.12 -3.72
C TRP A 181 -0.69 20.48 -3.04
N THR A 182 -1.81 20.68 -2.36
CA THR A 182 -1.97 21.73 -1.34
C THR A 182 -1.15 21.39 -0.10
N GLU A 183 -0.85 22.38 0.73
CA GLU A 183 -0.14 22.16 1.99
C GLU A 183 -0.91 21.21 2.92
N GLU A 184 -2.24 21.31 2.93
CA GLU A 184 -3.13 20.42 3.66
C GLU A 184 -3.03 18.98 3.16
N GLU A 185 -2.96 18.76 1.85
CA GLU A 185 -2.71 17.43 1.28
C GLU A 185 -1.34 16.90 1.68
N VAL A 186 -0.27 17.71 1.62
CA VAL A 186 1.06 17.24 2.09
C VAL A 186 1.00 16.82 3.57
N LYS A 187 0.32 17.61 4.41
CA LYS A 187 0.15 17.28 5.82
C LYS A 187 -0.66 16.00 6.01
N ALA A 188 -1.71 15.77 5.23
CA ALA A 188 -2.51 14.55 5.34
C ALA A 188 -1.79 13.31 4.79
N GLN A 189 -1.08 13.45 3.68
CA GLN A 189 -0.51 12.36 2.89
C GLN A 189 0.90 11.94 3.33
N VAL A 190 1.67 12.86 3.92
CA VAL A 190 3.09 12.63 4.23
C VAL A 190 3.39 12.85 5.71
N LEU A 191 2.99 14.00 6.26
CA LEU A 191 3.41 14.37 7.63
C LEU A 191 2.47 13.82 8.71
N GLY A 192 1.24 13.53 8.34
CA GLY A 192 0.17 13.10 9.22
C GLY A 192 0.38 11.68 9.68
N LYS A 193 -0.05 11.41 10.91
CA LYS A 193 -0.14 10.05 11.46
C LYS A 193 -1.56 9.54 11.31
N TYR A 194 -1.74 8.26 10.99
CA TYR A 194 -3.07 7.66 10.95
C TYR A 194 -3.66 7.51 12.37
N ASN A 195 -4.99 7.52 12.48
CA ASN A 195 -5.67 7.27 13.75
C ASN A 195 -5.59 5.76 14.07
N PRO A 196 -5.06 5.34 15.24
CA PRO A 196 -4.90 3.92 15.57
C PRO A 196 -6.23 3.18 15.78
N SER A 197 -7.35 3.90 15.88
CA SER A 197 -8.65 3.26 16.06
C SER A 197 -8.97 2.44 14.82
N GLY A 198 -8.98 1.13 15.00
CA GLY A 198 -9.40 0.26 13.94
C GLY A 198 -8.29 -0.13 12.96
N LEU A 199 -7.04 -0.28 13.44
CA LEU A 199 -5.91 -0.80 12.63
C LEU A 199 -5.33 -2.12 13.18
N VAL A 200 -4.98 -3.07 12.30
CA VAL A 200 -4.22 -4.28 12.61
C VAL A 200 -2.82 -3.75 12.86
N LYS A 201 -2.52 -3.53 14.13
CA LYS A 201 -1.30 -2.84 14.54
C LYS A 201 -0.23 -3.88 14.87
N THR A 202 0.84 -3.84 14.09
CA THR A 202 2.17 -4.27 14.54
C THR A 202 2.86 -3.06 15.21
N GLU A 203 3.92 -3.30 15.98
CA GLU A 203 4.74 -2.19 16.49
C GLU A 203 5.46 -1.47 15.32
N TYR A 204 5.72 -0.17 15.46
CA TYR A 204 6.46 0.60 14.44
C TYR A 204 7.70 -0.12 13.93
N ASP A 205 7.86 -0.20 12.62
CA ASP A 205 8.97 -0.87 11.95
C ASP A 205 9.70 0.03 10.96
N ARG A 206 10.92 0.46 11.32
CA ARG A 206 11.78 1.23 10.41
C ARG A 206 12.27 0.42 9.21
N THR A 207 12.18 -0.90 9.27
CA THR A 207 12.62 -1.82 8.22
C THR A 207 11.48 -2.31 7.32
N SER A 208 10.23 -1.92 7.60
CA SER A 208 9.07 -2.29 6.78
C SER A 208 9.22 -1.78 5.35
N ILE A 209 8.83 -2.61 4.39
CA ILE A 209 8.74 -2.20 2.99
C ILE A 209 7.73 -1.07 2.79
N MET A 210 6.74 -0.95 3.68
CA MET A 210 5.72 0.09 3.68
C MET A 210 6.22 1.41 4.27
N HIS A 211 7.47 1.46 4.73
CA HIS A 211 8.09 2.72 5.10
C HIS A 211 8.50 3.49 3.85
N TYR A 212 7.93 4.67 3.71
CA TYR A 212 8.24 5.59 2.63
C TYR A 212 9.71 5.99 2.68
N TYR A 213 10.41 5.99 1.55
CA TYR A 213 11.75 6.58 1.50
C TYR A 213 11.66 8.10 1.75
N ILE A 214 12.32 8.56 2.81
CA ILE A 214 12.36 9.97 3.18
C ILE A 214 13.77 10.49 2.88
N PRO A 215 13.93 11.40 1.90
CA PRO A 215 15.23 12.02 1.62
C PRO A 215 15.82 12.70 2.87
N PRO A 216 17.15 12.57 3.12
CA PRO A 216 17.78 13.16 4.30
C PRO A 216 17.53 14.67 4.46
N GLU A 217 17.37 15.41 3.37
CA GLU A 217 17.05 16.84 3.38
C GLU A 217 15.68 17.17 4.01
N PHE A 218 14.76 16.20 4.07
CA PHE A 218 13.43 16.35 4.68
C PHE A 218 13.43 16.01 6.16
N ILE A 219 14.60 15.74 6.74
CA ILE A 219 14.75 15.27 8.11
C ILE A 219 15.74 16.17 8.85
N LEU A 220 15.44 16.48 10.12
CA LEU A 220 16.32 17.24 11.01
C LEU A 220 17.20 16.29 11.84
N GLY A 221 18.48 16.65 11.97
CA GLY A 221 19.44 15.93 12.83
C GLY A 221 19.97 14.63 12.22
N ASP A 222 20.46 13.73 13.07
CA ASP A 222 21.15 12.49 12.65
C ASP A 222 20.16 11.31 12.42
N TRP A 223 18.97 11.60 11.90
CA TRP A 223 18.00 10.58 11.55
C TRP A 223 18.19 10.22 10.07
N ASP A 224 18.61 8.99 9.82
CA ASP A 224 18.79 8.44 8.47
C ASP A 224 17.92 7.20 8.31
N MET A 225 17.46 6.99 7.08
CA MET A 225 16.76 5.79 6.69
C MET A 225 17.06 5.46 5.24
N LYS A 226 17.57 4.24 5.03
CA LYS A 226 17.79 3.71 3.70
C LYS A 226 16.49 3.13 3.14
N PRO A 227 16.31 3.13 1.81
CA PRO A 227 15.23 2.37 1.20
C PRO A 227 15.28 0.91 1.66
N ASN A 228 14.17 0.41 2.21
CA ASN A 228 13.99 -1.00 2.47
C ASN A 228 13.72 -1.68 1.13
N VAL A 229 14.32 -2.84 0.86
CA VAL A 229 14.17 -3.54 -0.44
C VAL A 229 13.68 -4.98 -0.26
N GLU A 230 13.34 -5.37 0.96
CA GLU A 230 12.88 -6.69 1.36
C GLU A 230 11.68 -6.55 2.30
N LEU A 231 10.81 -7.55 2.34
CA LEU A 231 9.75 -7.65 3.34
C LEU A 231 10.36 -7.85 4.73
N SER A 232 9.96 -7.03 5.69
CA SER A 232 10.31 -7.20 7.09
C SER A 232 9.49 -8.33 7.73
N GLU A 233 9.94 -8.85 8.88
CA GLU A 233 9.15 -9.84 9.63
C GLU A 233 7.78 -9.29 10.04
N LYS A 234 7.67 -7.98 10.29
CA LYS A 234 6.40 -7.34 10.67
C LYS A 234 5.47 -7.14 9.47
N ASP A 235 6.00 -6.96 8.27
CA ASP A 235 5.21 -7.00 7.04
C ASP A 235 4.56 -8.38 6.88
N LEU A 236 5.34 -9.45 7.09
CA LEU A 236 4.83 -10.83 7.04
C LEU A 236 3.86 -11.14 8.20
N GLU A 237 4.13 -10.61 9.39
CA GLU A 237 3.23 -10.73 10.55
C GLU A 237 1.88 -10.06 10.28
N PHE A 238 1.89 -8.85 9.72
CA PHE A 238 0.68 -8.17 9.30
C PHE A 238 -0.15 -9.06 8.37
N MET A 239 0.46 -9.65 7.34
CA MET A 239 -0.25 -10.54 6.41
C MET A 239 -0.87 -11.75 7.09
N ARG A 240 -0.17 -12.39 8.04
CA ARG A 240 -0.71 -13.52 8.82
C ARG A 240 -1.90 -13.13 9.70
N LEU A 241 -1.86 -11.93 10.28
CA LEU A 241 -2.94 -11.40 11.11
C LEU A 241 -4.14 -10.94 10.29
N ALA A 242 -3.89 -10.31 9.14
CA ALA A 242 -4.91 -9.81 8.22
C ALA A 242 -5.65 -10.97 7.53
N TYR A 243 -4.92 -12.02 7.15
CA TYR A 243 -5.42 -13.14 6.36
C TYR A 243 -5.14 -14.49 7.06
N PRO A 244 -5.81 -14.78 8.19
CA PRO A 244 -5.59 -16.04 8.90
C PRO A 244 -6.24 -17.23 8.19
N HIS A 245 -5.62 -18.39 8.34
CA HIS A 245 -6.29 -19.69 8.15
C HIS A 245 -7.22 -19.95 9.35
N ASP A 246 -8.33 -20.65 9.13
CA ASP A 246 -9.28 -21.00 10.20
C ASP A 246 -8.70 -22.00 11.23
#